data_AF-A0A800A5S0-F1
#
_entry.id   AF-A0A800A5S0-F1
#
_cell.length_a   1.000
_cell.length_b   1.000
_cell.length_c   1.000
_cell.angle_alpha   90.00
_cell.angle_beta   90.00
_cell.angle_gamma   90.00
#
_symmetry.space_group_name_H-M   'P 1'
#
loop_
_entity.id
_entity.type
_entity.pdbx_description
1 polymer ?
#
loop_
_entity_poly.entity_id
_entity_poly.type
_entity_poly.pdbx_seq_one_letter_code
_entity_poly.pdbx_strand_id
1 'polypeptide(L)'
;MTTRWKNRPEGSTWGDWGDDDQKGRMNLLTPERVKAAVAEVKDGRSFCLSLPLDLPGGNAVNPKRHPPQLNPVFVGDDVYFNYVWDTHKPGDMDVSCDEAITLYSQYSTQWDSLCHMGSKFDADGDGVPEPVYYNGFRPGEHVGGTPGDGQLGARALGIENMAETCVQGRGVMVNLHAHFGDERVAIGFDKLMEVFSKDGIEVEEGDMLTLFTGWGDMILSMGGDPDAEKLHNSCAVLDGYDDKLLQWITNSGLSVIVSDNMAVENSHGDGDTQGGRS
;
A
#
# COMPACT_ATOMS: atom_id res chain seq x y z
N MET A 1 26.57 -2.60 -19.15
CA MET A 1 25.54 -3.45 -18.50
C MET A 1 24.35 -3.47 -19.43
N THR A 2 23.77 -4.63 -19.68
CA THR A 2 22.59 -4.76 -20.55
C THR A 2 21.36 -4.35 -19.74
N THR A 3 20.53 -3.46 -20.28
CA THR A 3 19.30 -3.01 -19.64
C THR A 3 18.33 -4.20 -19.51
N ARG A 4 17.52 -4.27 -18.43
CA ARG A 4 16.53 -5.35 -18.23
C ARG A 4 15.37 -5.34 -19.21
N TRP A 5 15.21 -4.23 -19.91
CA TRP A 5 14.14 -3.97 -20.84
C TRP A 5 14.68 -3.21 -22.06
N LYS A 6 14.07 -3.47 -23.20
CA LYS A 6 14.25 -2.79 -24.49
C LYS A 6 13.04 -1.92 -24.80
N ASN A 7 11.84 -2.42 -24.48
CA ASN A 7 10.60 -1.67 -24.51
C ASN A 7 10.25 -1.20 -23.10
N ARG A 8 9.61 -0.04 -22.98
CA ARG A 8 9.10 0.51 -21.73
C ARG A 8 7.58 0.63 -21.84
N PRO A 9 6.79 0.21 -20.82
CA PRO A 9 5.35 0.41 -20.86
C PRO A 9 5.01 1.90 -20.94
N GLU A 10 4.01 2.26 -21.74
CA GLU A 10 3.54 3.64 -21.84
C GLU A 10 3.09 4.17 -20.47
N GLY A 11 3.43 5.42 -20.15
CA GLY A 11 3.12 6.04 -18.86
C GLY A 11 3.90 5.51 -17.65
N SER A 12 4.63 4.40 -17.76
CA SER A 12 5.48 3.90 -16.66
C SER A 12 6.66 4.83 -16.37
N THR A 13 7.32 4.65 -15.23
CA THR A 13 8.54 5.40 -14.83
C THR A 13 9.85 4.60 -14.97
N TRP A 14 9.88 3.55 -15.80
CA TRP A 14 11.05 2.67 -15.90
C TRP A 14 12.29 3.41 -16.40
N GLY A 15 13.38 3.34 -15.65
CA GLY A 15 14.63 4.03 -15.98
C GLY A 15 14.68 5.53 -15.63
N ASP A 16 13.60 6.14 -15.15
CA ASP A 16 13.60 7.58 -14.82
C ASP A 16 14.61 7.92 -13.70
N TRP A 17 14.84 6.98 -12.79
CA TRP A 17 15.85 7.07 -11.72
C TRP A 17 17.01 6.10 -11.91
N GLY A 18 17.19 5.60 -13.13
CA GLY A 18 18.23 4.64 -13.50
C GLY A 18 17.73 3.20 -13.57
N ASP A 19 18.49 2.38 -14.29
CA ASP A 19 18.09 1.01 -14.61
C ASP A 19 17.89 0.17 -13.37
N ASP A 20 18.74 0.33 -12.34
CA ASP A 20 18.71 -0.42 -11.07
C ASP A 20 17.86 0.20 -9.95
N ASP A 21 17.07 1.22 -10.27
CA ASP A 21 16.15 1.80 -9.30
C ASP A 21 15.09 0.79 -8.84
N GLN A 22 14.85 0.77 -7.53
CA GLN A 22 13.89 -0.09 -6.84
C GLN A 22 12.88 0.71 -6.00
N LYS A 23 12.99 2.05 -6.00
CA LYS A 23 12.18 2.94 -5.16
C LYS A 23 11.01 3.54 -5.94
N GLY A 24 11.11 3.60 -7.27
CA GLY A 24 10.09 4.20 -8.11
C GLY A 24 9.81 5.63 -7.68
N ARG A 25 8.53 5.97 -7.55
CA ARG A 25 8.12 7.33 -7.19
C ARG A 25 8.48 7.77 -5.77
N MET A 26 8.98 6.86 -4.92
CA MET A 26 9.53 7.28 -3.62
C MET A 26 10.78 8.16 -3.79
N ASN A 27 11.45 8.11 -4.94
CA ASN A 27 12.53 9.04 -5.27
C ASN A 27 12.08 10.50 -5.37
N LEU A 28 10.77 10.77 -5.49
CA LEU A 28 10.24 12.13 -5.49
C LEU A 28 10.24 12.76 -4.09
N LEU A 29 10.38 11.97 -3.02
CA LEU A 29 10.45 12.44 -1.63
C LEU A 29 11.84 13.01 -1.30
N THR A 30 12.20 14.12 -1.94
CA THR A 30 13.51 14.76 -1.73
C THR A 30 13.58 15.51 -0.40
N PRO A 31 14.77 15.77 0.15
CA PRO A 31 14.93 16.57 1.38
C PRO A 31 14.25 17.95 1.31
N GLU A 32 14.25 18.58 0.13
CA GLU A 32 13.61 19.87 -0.10
C GLU A 32 12.09 19.77 0.02
N ARG A 33 11.47 18.73 -0.54
CA ARG A 33 10.04 18.50 -0.45
C ARG A 33 9.60 18.07 0.94
N VAL A 34 10.37 17.22 1.61
CA VAL A 34 10.13 16.87 3.02
C VAL A 34 10.15 18.14 3.88
N LYS A 35 11.15 19.01 3.67
CA LYS A 35 11.24 20.28 4.39
C LYS A 35 10.08 21.24 4.05
N ALA A 36 9.62 21.27 2.79
CA ALA A 36 8.44 22.03 2.40
C ALA A 36 7.18 21.51 3.09
N ALA A 37 7.00 20.18 3.16
CA ALA A 37 5.88 19.54 3.84
C ALA A 37 5.81 19.88 5.34
N VAL A 38 6.97 20.00 6.02
CA VAL A 38 7.02 20.44 7.42
C VAL A 38 6.39 21.82 7.61
N ALA A 39 6.41 22.69 6.59
CA ALA A 39 5.76 23.99 6.67
C ALA A 39 4.24 23.90 6.81
N GLU A 40 3.59 22.79 6.42
CA GLU A 40 2.15 22.57 6.60
C GLU A 40 1.76 22.35 8.06
N VAL A 41 2.70 22.01 8.94
CA VAL A 41 2.44 21.81 10.36
C VAL A 41 2.22 23.17 11.05
N LYS A 42 0.94 23.55 11.23
CA LYS A 42 0.53 24.79 11.94
C LYS A 42 -0.02 24.53 13.32
N ASP A 43 -0.92 23.55 13.44
CA ASP A 43 -1.67 23.30 14.68
C ASP A 43 -1.02 22.27 15.61
N GLY A 44 0.01 21.53 15.13
CA GLY A 44 0.69 20.50 15.91
C GLY A 44 -0.20 19.31 16.28
N ARG A 45 -1.28 19.06 15.52
CA ARG A 45 -2.20 17.94 15.73
C ARG A 45 -1.73 16.71 14.95
N SER A 46 -1.82 15.55 15.58
CA SER A 46 -1.51 14.26 14.97
C SER A 46 -2.74 13.38 14.90
N PHE A 47 -2.86 12.60 13.82
CA PHE A 47 -3.96 11.66 13.59
C PHE A 47 -3.35 10.28 13.27
N CYS A 48 -3.86 9.24 13.93
CA CYS A 48 -3.54 7.88 13.55
C CYS A 48 -4.41 7.50 12.34
N LEU A 49 -3.79 7.11 11.23
CA LEU A 49 -4.48 6.63 10.03
C LEU A 49 -4.49 5.09 9.95
N SER A 50 -4.09 4.42 11.03
CA SER A 50 -4.07 2.96 11.12
C SER A 50 -5.34 2.43 11.77
N LEU A 51 -5.88 1.37 11.19
CA LEU A 51 -6.80 0.48 11.87
C LEU A 51 -6.06 -0.26 13.01
N PRO A 52 -6.79 -0.69 14.06
CA PRO A 52 -6.33 -1.78 14.91
C PRO A 52 -5.85 -2.98 14.07
N LEU A 53 -4.75 -3.62 14.51
CA LEU A 53 -4.09 -4.67 13.72
C LEU A 53 -4.96 -5.91 13.49
N ASP A 54 -5.94 -6.14 14.37
CA ASP A 54 -6.91 -7.23 14.33
C ASP A 54 -8.16 -6.91 13.49
N LEU A 55 -8.29 -5.68 12.97
CA LEU A 55 -9.29 -5.34 11.97
C LEU A 55 -8.77 -5.60 10.55
N PRO A 56 -9.62 -6.06 9.61
CA PRO A 56 -11.10 -5.98 9.62
C PRO A 56 -11.85 -7.01 10.47
N GLY A 57 -11.17 -7.98 11.07
CA GLY A 57 -11.79 -9.06 11.85
C GLY A 57 -12.03 -10.30 11.00
N GLY A 58 -11.63 -11.47 11.53
CA GLY A 58 -11.70 -12.73 10.79
C GLY A 58 -10.99 -12.66 9.42
N ASN A 59 -11.50 -13.41 8.43
CA ASN A 59 -10.99 -13.40 7.05
C ASN A 59 -12.11 -13.31 6.00
N ALA A 60 -13.30 -12.85 6.37
CA ALA A 60 -14.46 -12.81 5.46
C ALA A 60 -14.25 -11.80 4.31
N VAL A 61 -13.63 -10.65 4.59
CA VAL A 61 -13.34 -9.60 3.58
C VAL A 61 -12.33 -10.10 2.54
N ASN A 62 -11.33 -10.88 2.96
CA ASN A 62 -10.36 -11.51 2.08
C ASN A 62 -9.98 -12.90 2.60
N PRO A 63 -10.47 -13.99 1.98
CA PRO A 63 -10.30 -15.34 2.53
C PRO A 63 -8.85 -15.82 2.57
N LYS A 64 -7.95 -15.14 1.85
CA LYS A 64 -6.51 -15.47 1.80
C LYS A 64 -5.71 -14.91 2.98
N ARG A 65 -6.28 -13.98 3.76
CA ARG A 65 -5.56 -13.19 4.76
C ARG A 65 -6.22 -13.37 6.13
N HIS A 66 -5.45 -13.86 7.10
CA HIS A 66 -5.95 -14.18 8.43
C HIS A 66 -5.54 -13.12 9.46
N PRO A 67 -6.32 -12.97 10.56
CA PRO A 67 -5.99 -12.03 11.62
C PRO A 67 -4.63 -12.32 12.25
N PRO A 68 -3.98 -11.31 12.86
CA PRO A 68 -2.73 -11.49 13.59
C PRO A 68 -2.90 -12.56 14.67
N GLN A 69 -1.92 -13.44 14.78
CA GLN A 69 -1.87 -14.47 15.82
C GLN A 69 -0.79 -14.08 16.83
N LEU A 70 -1.23 -13.75 18.05
CA LEU A 70 -0.34 -13.49 19.18
C LEU A 70 0.08 -14.80 19.82
N ASN A 71 1.37 -14.94 20.09
CA ASN A 71 1.99 -16.11 20.67
C ASN A 71 2.86 -15.69 21.86
N PRO A 72 2.87 -16.47 22.96
CA PRO A 72 3.75 -16.19 24.09
C PRO A 72 5.22 -16.38 23.70
N VAL A 73 6.08 -15.51 24.24
CA VAL A 73 7.54 -15.73 24.31
C VAL A 73 7.85 -16.46 25.62
N PHE A 74 8.88 -17.30 25.64
CA PHE A 74 9.25 -18.11 26.81
C PHE A 74 10.72 -17.94 27.19
N VAL A 75 10.99 -18.04 28.49
CA VAL A 75 12.34 -18.25 29.06
C VAL A 75 12.30 -19.57 29.83
N GLY A 76 12.88 -20.62 29.24
CA GLY A 76 12.63 -21.98 29.74
C GLY A 76 11.15 -22.35 29.56
N ASP A 77 10.49 -22.74 30.65
CA ASP A 77 9.06 -23.09 30.66
C ASP A 77 8.14 -21.93 31.10
N ASP A 78 8.73 -20.82 31.54
CA ASP A 78 7.98 -19.67 32.04
C ASP A 78 7.59 -18.72 30.89
N VAL A 79 6.34 -18.25 30.91
CA VAL A 79 5.87 -17.24 29.96
C VAL A 79 6.57 -15.91 30.25
N TYR A 80 7.20 -15.35 29.22
CA TYR A 80 7.93 -14.08 29.30
C TYR A 80 6.99 -12.87 29.17
N PHE A 81 5.95 -12.85 30.00
CA PHE A 81 4.95 -11.79 30.05
C PHE A 81 4.53 -11.52 31.49
N ASN A 82 4.69 -10.26 31.94
CA ASN A 82 4.74 -9.90 33.36
C ASN A 82 5.79 -10.74 34.12
N TYR A 83 6.90 -11.06 33.45
CA TYR A 83 7.96 -11.89 33.98
C TYR A 83 8.79 -11.11 34.99
N VAL A 84 8.77 -11.52 36.26
CA VAL A 84 9.45 -10.84 37.36
C VAL A 84 10.86 -11.40 37.51
N TRP A 85 11.89 -10.60 37.26
CA TRP A 85 13.27 -11.11 37.22
C TRP A 85 13.81 -11.52 38.59
N ASP A 86 13.34 -10.93 39.68
CA ASP A 86 13.80 -11.23 41.05
C ASP A 86 13.64 -12.70 41.43
N THR A 87 12.65 -13.40 40.84
CA THR A 87 12.41 -14.83 41.11
C THR A 87 13.50 -15.74 40.53
N HIS A 88 14.27 -15.26 39.56
CA HIS A 88 15.34 -16.01 38.88
C HIS A 88 16.73 -15.41 39.16
N LYS A 89 16.80 -14.11 39.43
CA LYS A 89 18.01 -13.38 39.78
C LYS A 89 17.72 -12.43 40.94
N PRO A 90 17.99 -12.85 42.20
CA PRO A 90 17.72 -12.03 43.37
C PRO A 90 18.34 -10.64 43.30
N GLY A 91 17.53 -9.62 43.60
CA GLY A 91 17.88 -8.21 43.51
C GLY A 91 17.60 -7.57 42.15
N ASP A 92 17.13 -8.34 41.16
CA ASP A 92 16.73 -7.82 39.85
C ASP A 92 15.24 -7.45 39.85
N MET A 93 14.95 -6.15 39.94
CA MET A 93 13.57 -5.65 40.15
C MET A 93 12.81 -5.37 38.86
N ASP A 94 13.38 -5.73 37.70
CA ASP A 94 12.75 -5.54 36.41
C ASP A 94 11.56 -6.50 36.21
N VAL A 95 10.59 -6.05 35.43
CA VAL A 95 9.46 -6.86 34.95
C VAL A 95 9.38 -6.72 33.43
N SER A 96 9.30 -7.84 32.71
CA SER A 96 9.36 -7.86 31.24
C SER A 96 8.12 -8.49 30.60
N CYS A 97 7.76 -7.99 29.42
CA CYS A 97 6.66 -8.47 28.61
C CYS A 97 7.04 -8.50 27.13
N ASP A 98 7.23 -9.69 26.58
CA ASP A 98 7.34 -9.88 25.13
C ASP A 98 6.23 -10.80 24.62
N GLU A 99 5.84 -10.54 23.38
CA GLU A 99 4.93 -11.37 22.60
C GLU A 99 5.49 -11.56 21.19
N ALA A 100 5.19 -12.71 20.59
CA ALA A 100 5.51 -12.99 19.19
C ALA A 100 4.24 -12.87 18.36
N ILE A 101 4.35 -12.28 17.16
CA ILE A 101 3.20 -12.05 16.28
C ILE A 101 3.44 -12.72 14.94
N THR A 102 2.49 -13.56 14.51
CA THR A 102 2.38 -13.98 13.10
C THR A 102 1.38 -13.06 12.41
N LEU A 103 1.82 -12.38 11.34
CA LEU A 103 1.03 -11.38 10.63
C LEU A 103 1.04 -11.65 9.12
N TYR A 104 -0.13 -11.53 8.51
CA TYR A 104 -0.26 -11.40 7.07
C TYR A 104 0.00 -9.93 6.71
N SER A 105 1.04 -9.65 5.92
CA SER A 105 1.51 -8.28 5.67
C SER A 105 0.51 -7.38 4.94
N GLN A 106 -0.58 -7.94 4.42
CA GLN A 106 -1.67 -7.21 3.76
C GLN A 106 -3.02 -7.34 4.51
N TYR A 107 -3.00 -7.60 5.82
CA TYR A 107 -4.23 -7.84 6.58
C TYR A 107 -4.95 -6.57 7.03
N SER A 108 -4.21 -5.65 7.66
CA SER A 108 -4.71 -4.39 8.21
C SER A 108 -4.11 -3.21 7.42
N THR A 109 -4.09 -1.99 7.98
CA THR A 109 -3.43 -0.84 7.34
C THR A 109 -2.01 -1.18 6.92
N GLN A 110 -1.70 -0.93 5.65
CA GLN A 110 -0.54 -1.53 4.98
C GLN A 110 0.06 -0.60 3.93
N TRP A 111 1.29 -0.93 3.54
CA TRP A 111 1.93 -0.49 2.30
C TRP A 111 2.20 -1.70 1.42
N ASP A 112 1.93 -1.57 0.13
CA ASP A 112 2.28 -2.57 -0.87
C ASP A 112 3.57 -2.16 -1.56
N SER A 113 4.63 -2.96 -1.43
CA SER A 113 5.88 -2.70 -2.15
C SER A 113 5.71 -2.99 -3.65
N LEU A 114 6.66 -2.53 -4.47
CA LEU A 114 6.63 -2.70 -5.92
C LEU A 114 6.75 -4.17 -6.39
N CYS A 115 7.02 -5.12 -5.48
CA CYS A 115 6.94 -6.55 -5.76
C CYS A 115 5.54 -7.16 -5.50
N HIS A 116 4.60 -6.40 -4.92
CA HIS A 116 3.27 -6.92 -4.57
C HIS A 116 2.47 -7.29 -5.81
N MET A 117 2.51 -6.42 -6.83
CA MET A 117 1.82 -6.59 -8.10
C MET A 117 2.80 -6.39 -9.25
N GLY A 118 2.77 -7.33 -10.19
CA GLY A 118 3.45 -7.25 -11.47
C GLY A 118 2.45 -7.38 -12.62
N SER A 119 2.92 -7.23 -13.84
CA SER A 119 2.09 -7.32 -15.05
C SER A 119 2.80 -8.14 -16.13
N LYS A 120 2.07 -8.54 -17.17
CA LYS A 120 2.68 -9.14 -18.36
C LYS A 120 2.99 -8.04 -19.38
N PHE A 121 4.24 -7.93 -19.79
CA PHE A 121 4.68 -6.92 -20.76
C PHE A 121 5.87 -7.45 -21.57
N ASP A 122 5.88 -7.16 -22.87
CA ASP A 122 6.97 -7.53 -23.79
C ASP A 122 8.17 -6.60 -23.56
N ALA A 123 8.89 -6.86 -22.46
CA ALA A 123 9.99 -6.01 -22.01
C ALA A 123 11.21 -6.13 -22.91
N ASP A 124 11.49 -7.30 -23.47
CA ASP A 124 12.67 -7.55 -24.30
C ASP A 124 12.46 -7.29 -25.80
N GLY A 125 11.21 -7.08 -26.21
CA GLY A 125 10.83 -6.69 -27.57
C GLY A 125 10.85 -7.84 -28.56
N ASP A 126 10.56 -9.06 -28.09
CA ASP A 126 10.42 -10.26 -28.92
C ASP A 126 8.97 -10.48 -29.41
N GLY A 127 8.03 -9.66 -28.94
CA GLY A 127 6.60 -9.73 -29.28
C GLY A 127 5.77 -10.61 -28.34
N VAL A 128 6.35 -11.17 -27.28
CA VAL A 128 5.69 -12.06 -26.33
C VAL A 128 5.67 -11.42 -24.93
N PRO A 129 4.51 -10.99 -24.42
CA PRO A 129 4.44 -10.44 -23.08
C PRO A 129 4.75 -11.49 -22.00
N GLU A 130 5.70 -11.19 -21.11
CA GLU A 130 6.04 -12.05 -19.97
C GLU A 130 5.85 -11.33 -18.62
N PRO A 131 5.73 -12.09 -17.51
CA PRO A 131 5.63 -11.51 -16.18
C PRO A 131 6.85 -10.66 -15.82
N VAL A 132 6.60 -9.41 -15.49
CA VAL A 132 7.59 -8.41 -15.06
C VAL A 132 7.00 -7.55 -13.95
N TYR A 133 7.88 -6.97 -13.14
CA TYR A 133 7.57 -5.96 -12.13
C TYR A 133 8.15 -4.62 -12.58
N TYR A 134 8.04 -3.60 -11.73
CA TYR A 134 8.66 -2.29 -11.94
C TYR A 134 10.10 -2.42 -12.48
N ASN A 135 10.48 -1.55 -13.41
CA ASN A 135 11.83 -1.47 -14.00
C ASN A 135 12.37 -2.77 -14.62
N GLY A 136 11.47 -3.66 -15.06
CA GLY A 136 11.80 -4.93 -15.71
C GLY A 136 12.34 -6.01 -14.78
N PHE A 137 12.20 -5.88 -13.46
CA PHE A 137 12.51 -6.97 -12.54
C PHE A 137 11.61 -8.19 -12.81
N ARG A 138 12.14 -9.40 -12.67
CA ARG A 138 11.48 -10.64 -13.12
C ARG A 138 11.17 -11.61 -11.96
N PRO A 139 10.04 -12.35 -12.00
CA PRO A 139 9.77 -13.40 -11.03
C PRO A 139 10.74 -14.58 -11.15
N GLY A 140 10.93 -15.32 -10.07
CA GLY A 140 11.84 -16.46 -9.99
C GLY A 140 13.32 -16.07 -9.85
N GLU A 141 13.73 -14.96 -10.46
CA GLU A 141 15.07 -14.39 -10.36
C GLU A 141 15.15 -13.32 -9.25
N HIS A 142 14.46 -12.20 -9.47
CA HIS A 142 14.55 -10.99 -8.63
C HIS A 142 13.49 -10.97 -7.55
N VAL A 143 12.26 -11.31 -7.90
CA VAL A 143 11.18 -11.59 -6.93
C VAL A 143 11.13 -13.10 -6.76
N GLY A 144 11.66 -13.57 -5.64
CA GLY A 144 11.91 -14.99 -5.40
C GLY A 144 10.65 -15.79 -5.13
N GLY A 145 10.77 -17.09 -5.38
CA GLY A 145 9.69 -18.05 -5.24
C GLY A 145 9.05 -18.41 -6.57
N THR A 146 8.48 -19.60 -6.60
CA THR A 146 7.48 -20.00 -7.58
C THR A 146 6.28 -20.56 -6.84
N PRO A 147 5.06 -20.56 -7.42
CA PRO A 147 3.87 -21.07 -6.74
C PRO A 147 4.00 -22.52 -6.19
N GLY A 148 5.00 -23.29 -6.62
CA GLY A 148 5.20 -24.69 -6.22
C GLY A 148 6.44 -25.00 -5.39
N ASP A 149 7.39 -24.08 -5.19
CA ASP A 149 8.64 -24.37 -4.45
C ASP A 149 8.60 -23.93 -2.98
N GLY A 150 7.58 -23.15 -2.59
CA GLY A 150 7.42 -22.66 -1.22
C GLY A 150 8.49 -21.66 -0.77
N GLN A 151 9.37 -21.22 -1.67
CA GLN A 151 10.31 -20.14 -1.38
C GLN A 151 9.57 -18.81 -1.46
N LEU A 152 9.84 -17.94 -0.49
CA LEU A 152 9.31 -16.58 -0.43
C LEU A 152 10.49 -15.61 -0.41
N GLY A 153 10.26 -14.37 -0.84
CA GLY A 153 11.18 -13.26 -0.60
C GLY A 153 11.47 -12.44 -1.86
N ALA A 154 11.14 -11.16 -1.79
CA ALA A 154 11.61 -10.17 -2.74
C ALA A 154 13.12 -9.96 -2.54
N ARG A 155 13.94 -10.28 -3.55
CA ARG A 155 15.39 -9.97 -3.58
C ARG A 155 15.66 -8.62 -4.22
N ALA A 156 14.68 -8.13 -4.99
CA ALA A 156 14.55 -6.76 -5.44
C ALA A 156 13.11 -6.31 -5.22
N LEU A 157 12.88 -4.99 -5.13
CA LEU A 157 11.58 -4.36 -4.93
C LEU A 157 10.90 -4.72 -3.60
N GLY A 158 11.69 -5.20 -2.63
CA GLY A 158 11.22 -5.46 -1.29
C GLY A 158 10.86 -4.17 -0.55
N ILE A 159 10.03 -4.30 0.47
CA ILE A 159 9.49 -3.16 1.25
C ILE A 159 10.59 -2.35 1.94
N GLU A 160 11.76 -2.93 2.18
CA GLU A 160 12.92 -2.24 2.73
C GLU A 160 13.36 -1.04 1.87
N ASN A 161 13.21 -1.12 0.54
CA ASN A 161 13.55 0.00 -0.37
C ASN A 161 12.64 1.22 -0.12
N MET A 162 11.36 0.97 0.16
CA MET A 162 10.40 2.02 0.55
C MET A 162 10.73 2.53 1.95
N ALA A 163 11.03 1.64 2.89
CA ALA A 163 11.36 2.01 4.28
C ALA A 163 12.59 2.92 4.39
N GLU A 164 13.61 2.73 3.54
CA GLU A 164 14.79 3.62 3.48
C GLU A 164 14.45 5.08 3.14
N THR A 165 13.31 5.32 2.49
CA THR A 165 12.85 6.69 2.18
C THR A 165 12.11 7.33 3.35
N CYS A 166 11.84 6.55 4.41
CA CYS A 166 11.01 6.90 5.57
C CYS A 166 9.56 7.27 5.24
N VAL A 167 9.18 7.32 3.95
CA VAL A 167 7.84 7.68 3.47
C VAL A 167 7.34 8.97 4.15
N GLN A 168 8.18 10.01 4.14
CA GLN A 168 7.85 11.32 4.71
C GLN A 168 7.63 12.33 3.58
N GLY A 169 6.58 13.13 3.65
CA GLY A 169 6.24 14.10 2.63
C GLY A 169 4.94 14.83 2.94
N ARG A 170 4.42 15.58 1.96
CA ARG A 170 3.14 16.28 2.09
C ARG A 170 2.01 15.32 1.72
N GLY A 171 1.05 15.16 2.62
CA GLY A 171 -0.18 14.40 2.37
C GLY A 171 -1.30 15.34 1.95
N VAL A 172 -2.05 14.96 0.92
CA VAL A 172 -3.25 15.68 0.46
C VAL A 172 -4.44 14.76 0.61
N MET A 173 -5.36 15.10 1.53
CA MET A 173 -6.54 14.30 1.79
C MET A 173 -7.74 14.74 0.94
N VAL A 174 -8.35 13.79 0.25
CA VAL A 174 -9.56 13.96 -0.56
C VAL A 174 -10.68 13.18 0.10
N ASN A 175 -11.73 13.89 0.56
CA ASN A 175 -12.88 13.27 1.19
C ASN A 175 -13.92 12.87 0.14
N LEU A 176 -13.75 11.70 -0.48
CA LEU A 176 -14.71 11.16 -1.44
C LEU A 176 -16.05 10.78 -0.77
N HIS A 177 -16.02 10.35 0.50
CA HIS A 177 -17.24 10.02 1.26
C HIS A 177 -18.22 11.20 1.35
N ALA A 178 -17.72 12.43 1.49
CA ALA A 178 -18.57 13.63 1.52
C ALA A 178 -19.33 13.88 0.21
N HIS A 179 -18.85 13.36 -0.93
CA HIS A 179 -19.48 13.54 -2.25
C HIS A 179 -20.33 12.34 -2.67
N PHE A 180 -19.97 11.13 -2.25
CA PHE A 180 -20.58 9.88 -2.76
C PHE A 180 -21.20 8.99 -1.67
N GLY A 181 -20.99 9.30 -0.39
CA GLY A 181 -21.45 8.48 0.73
C GLY A 181 -20.94 7.04 0.67
N ASP A 182 -21.77 6.11 1.17
CA ASP A 182 -21.43 4.68 1.21
C ASP A 182 -21.68 3.97 -0.14
N GLU A 183 -22.12 4.68 -1.19
CA GLU A 183 -22.42 4.06 -2.49
C GLU A 183 -21.15 3.56 -3.17
N ARG A 184 -21.23 2.41 -3.84
CA ARG A 184 -20.14 1.94 -4.71
C ARG A 184 -20.10 2.75 -5.98
N VAL A 185 -19.08 3.60 -6.09
CA VAL A 185 -18.87 4.47 -7.25
C VAL A 185 -17.46 4.29 -7.78
N ALA A 186 -17.34 3.94 -9.07
CA ALA A 186 -16.08 4.03 -9.80
C ALA A 186 -15.79 5.50 -10.16
N ILE A 187 -14.65 6.00 -9.68
CA ILE A 187 -14.20 7.38 -9.82
C ILE A 187 -13.12 7.43 -10.90
N GLY A 188 -13.53 7.85 -12.10
CA GLY A 188 -12.64 8.24 -13.18
C GLY A 188 -12.12 9.67 -13.04
N PHE A 189 -11.36 10.13 -14.03
CA PHE A 189 -10.69 11.43 -14.03
C PHE A 189 -11.67 12.59 -13.86
N ASP A 190 -12.74 12.61 -14.68
CA ASP A 190 -13.66 13.75 -14.72
C ASP A 190 -14.35 13.96 -13.34
N LYS A 191 -14.72 12.88 -12.65
CA LYS A 191 -15.28 12.94 -11.28
C LYS A 191 -14.25 13.38 -10.24
N LEU A 192 -13.02 12.86 -10.34
CA LEU A 192 -11.94 13.23 -9.40
C LEU A 192 -11.63 14.74 -9.51
N MET A 193 -11.53 15.27 -10.73
CA MET A 193 -11.30 16.69 -10.97
C MET A 193 -12.48 17.56 -10.53
N GLU A 194 -13.72 17.08 -10.65
CA GLU A 194 -14.88 17.77 -10.10
C GLU A 194 -14.79 17.92 -8.58
N VAL A 195 -14.41 16.85 -7.86
CA VAL A 195 -14.18 16.88 -6.41
C VAL A 195 -13.07 17.88 -6.07
N PHE A 196 -11.94 17.83 -6.79
CA PHE A 196 -10.82 18.73 -6.55
C PHE A 196 -11.22 20.19 -6.74
N SER A 197 -11.97 20.49 -7.81
CA SER A 197 -12.45 21.84 -8.07
C SER A 197 -13.46 22.32 -7.03
N LYS A 198 -14.33 21.46 -6.52
CA LYS A 198 -15.33 21.83 -5.49
C LYS A 198 -14.69 22.09 -4.14
N ASP A 199 -13.72 21.27 -3.79
CA ASP A 199 -13.10 21.30 -2.45
C ASP A 199 -11.84 22.18 -2.40
N GLY A 200 -11.42 22.73 -3.56
CA GLY A 200 -10.21 23.55 -3.66
C GLY A 200 -8.93 22.76 -3.40
N ILE A 201 -8.89 21.50 -3.86
CA ILE A 201 -7.76 20.60 -3.66
C ILE A 201 -6.74 20.81 -4.78
N GLU A 202 -5.50 21.02 -4.37
CA GLU A 202 -4.34 21.07 -5.26
C GLU A 202 -3.36 19.99 -4.84
N VAL A 203 -2.72 19.38 -5.84
CA VAL A 203 -1.63 18.41 -5.64
C VAL A 203 -0.41 18.87 -6.42
N GLU A 204 0.76 18.57 -5.88
CA GLU A 204 2.06 18.84 -6.48
C GLU A 204 2.89 17.56 -6.58
N GLU A 205 3.94 17.61 -7.39
CA GLU A 205 4.88 16.50 -7.52
C GLU A 205 5.50 16.13 -6.16
N GLY A 206 5.45 14.84 -5.82
CA GLY A 206 5.91 14.27 -4.56
C GLY A 206 4.81 14.10 -3.52
N ASP A 207 3.62 14.66 -3.72
CA ASP A 207 2.52 14.51 -2.77
C ASP A 207 2.05 13.07 -2.61
N MET A 208 1.56 12.77 -1.41
CA MET A 208 0.88 11.53 -1.07
C MET A 208 -0.63 11.77 -1.12
N LEU A 209 -1.30 11.28 -2.16
CA LEU A 209 -2.74 11.44 -2.31
C LEU A 209 -3.46 10.47 -1.39
N THR A 210 -4.24 10.97 -0.43
CA THR A 210 -4.97 10.16 0.54
C THR A 210 -6.46 10.25 0.28
N LEU A 211 -7.08 9.15 -0.12
CA LEU A 211 -8.50 9.07 -0.44
C LEU A 211 -9.27 8.54 0.77
N PHE A 212 -10.16 9.35 1.30
CA PHE A 212 -11.11 8.92 2.32
C PHE A 212 -12.45 8.59 1.64
N THR A 213 -12.79 7.31 1.64
CA THR A 213 -13.96 6.73 0.97
C THR A 213 -15.08 6.38 1.95
N GLY A 214 -14.78 6.29 3.25
CA GLY A 214 -15.71 5.89 4.32
C GLY A 214 -15.67 4.39 4.62
N TRP A 215 -14.93 3.60 3.83
CA TRP A 215 -14.86 2.15 3.98
C TRP A 215 -14.21 1.73 5.31
N GLY A 216 -13.18 2.45 5.76
CA GLY A 216 -12.53 2.21 7.04
C GLY A 216 -13.48 2.44 8.23
N ASP A 217 -14.32 3.46 8.15
CA ASP A 217 -15.35 3.75 9.17
C ASP A 217 -16.41 2.65 9.21
N MET A 218 -16.79 2.09 8.05
CA MET A 218 -17.67 0.93 8.00
C MET A 218 -17.06 -0.26 8.73
N ILE A 219 -15.78 -0.59 8.49
CA ILE A 219 -15.07 -1.65 9.22
C ILE A 219 -15.08 -1.42 10.73
N LEU A 220 -14.73 -0.21 11.16
CA LEU A 220 -14.71 0.14 12.58
C LEU A 220 -16.10 -0.02 13.20
N SER A 221 -17.16 0.39 12.49
CA SER A 221 -18.54 0.27 12.96
C SER A 221 -19.03 -1.17 13.09
N MET A 222 -18.43 -2.11 12.36
CA MET A 222 -18.77 -3.54 12.39
C MET A 222 -18.10 -4.29 13.55
N GLY A 223 -17.16 -3.68 14.28
CA GLY A 223 -16.65 -4.20 15.55
C GLY A 223 -15.98 -5.58 15.48
N GLY A 224 -15.33 -5.91 14.36
CA GLY A 224 -14.63 -7.18 14.16
C GLY A 224 -15.46 -8.33 13.57
N ASP A 225 -16.73 -8.07 13.22
CA ASP A 225 -17.62 -9.01 12.52
C ASP A 225 -18.06 -8.41 11.16
N PRO A 226 -17.18 -8.38 10.15
CA PRO A 226 -17.43 -7.66 8.92
C PRO A 226 -18.47 -8.34 8.04
N ASP A 227 -19.44 -7.56 7.56
CA ASP A 227 -20.31 -7.96 6.44
C ASP A 227 -19.56 -7.77 5.12
N ALA A 228 -18.91 -8.85 4.67
CA ALA A 228 -18.07 -8.84 3.48
C ALA A 228 -18.86 -8.46 2.20
N GLU A 229 -20.10 -8.92 2.05
CA GLU A 229 -20.92 -8.60 0.88
C GLU A 229 -21.22 -7.11 0.82
N LYS A 230 -21.61 -6.52 1.96
CA LYS A 230 -21.84 -5.07 2.03
C LYS A 230 -20.56 -4.30 1.73
N LEU A 231 -19.44 -4.66 2.35
CA LEU A 231 -18.15 -3.97 2.16
C LEU A 231 -17.64 -4.05 0.71
N HIS A 232 -17.82 -5.18 0.04
CA HIS A 232 -17.44 -5.34 -1.37
C HIS A 232 -18.32 -4.56 -2.34
N ASN A 233 -19.48 -4.06 -1.89
CA ASN A 233 -20.43 -3.28 -2.68
C ASN A 233 -20.63 -1.85 -2.16
N SER A 234 -19.71 -1.34 -1.33
CA SER A 234 -19.79 0.01 -0.75
C SER A 234 -18.59 0.87 -1.09
N CYS A 235 -18.79 2.19 -0.95
CA CYS A 235 -17.80 3.26 -1.03
C CYS A 235 -17.12 3.46 -2.40
N ALA A 236 -16.53 4.64 -2.57
CA ALA A 236 -15.82 5.01 -3.77
C ALA A 236 -14.53 4.19 -3.98
N VAL A 237 -14.22 3.92 -5.24
CA VAL A 237 -12.98 3.27 -5.70
C VAL A 237 -12.47 3.99 -6.95
N LEU A 238 -11.16 4.03 -7.17
CA LEU A 238 -10.63 4.57 -8.42
C LEU A 238 -10.97 3.66 -9.60
N ASP A 239 -11.27 4.25 -10.75
CA ASP A 239 -11.50 3.50 -11.99
C ASP A 239 -10.18 3.24 -12.73
N GLY A 240 -9.56 2.08 -12.50
CA GLY A 240 -8.31 1.68 -13.15
C GLY A 240 -8.40 1.49 -14.68
N TYR A 241 -9.58 1.66 -15.26
CA TYR A 241 -9.83 1.60 -16.71
C TYR A 241 -9.97 2.95 -17.39
N ASP A 242 -9.93 4.05 -16.63
CA ASP A 242 -10.01 5.40 -17.19
C ASP A 242 -8.60 5.87 -17.62
N ASP A 243 -8.34 5.86 -18.93
CA ASP A 243 -7.07 6.31 -19.51
C ASP A 243 -6.68 7.74 -19.09
N LYS A 244 -7.66 8.65 -18.94
CA LYS A 244 -7.36 10.01 -18.49
C LYS A 244 -6.92 10.01 -17.03
N LEU A 245 -7.49 9.14 -16.20
CA LEU A 245 -7.11 9.02 -14.79
C LEU A 245 -5.69 8.47 -14.69
N LEU A 246 -5.38 7.40 -15.43
CA LEU A 246 -4.03 6.82 -15.48
C LEU A 246 -3.01 7.84 -15.98
N GLN A 247 -3.33 8.58 -17.05
CA GLN A 247 -2.45 9.64 -17.55
C GLN A 247 -2.28 10.78 -16.54
N TRP A 248 -3.32 11.14 -15.79
CA TRP A 248 -3.22 12.13 -14.73
C TRP A 248 -2.38 11.65 -13.55
N ILE A 249 -2.51 10.38 -13.14
CA ILE A 249 -1.62 9.77 -12.13
C ILE A 249 -0.17 9.85 -12.62
N THR A 250 0.07 9.55 -13.90
CA THR A 250 1.39 9.71 -14.51
C THR A 250 1.89 11.16 -14.41
N ASN A 251 1.09 12.12 -14.85
CA ASN A 251 1.52 13.52 -14.98
C ASN A 251 1.58 14.29 -13.66
N SER A 252 0.77 13.93 -12.67
CA SER A 252 0.69 14.63 -11.38
C SER A 252 1.95 14.50 -10.54
N GLY A 253 2.76 13.47 -10.79
CA GLY A 253 3.97 13.21 -10.02
C GLY A 253 3.69 12.82 -8.56
N LEU A 254 2.50 12.32 -8.24
CA LEU A 254 2.19 11.78 -6.90
C LEU A 254 3.18 10.67 -6.53
N SER A 255 3.69 10.68 -5.31
CA SER A 255 4.61 9.65 -4.83
C SER A 255 3.89 8.35 -4.49
N VAL A 256 2.72 8.43 -3.85
CA VAL A 256 1.83 7.31 -3.53
C VAL A 256 0.37 7.74 -3.60
N ILE A 257 -0.50 6.74 -3.78
CA ILE A 257 -1.94 6.84 -3.55
C ILE A 257 -2.27 5.95 -2.36
N VAL A 258 -2.99 6.51 -1.39
CA VAL A 258 -3.45 5.85 -0.16
C VAL A 258 -4.97 5.89 -0.16
N SER A 259 -5.62 4.83 0.28
CA SER A 259 -7.07 4.78 0.44
C SER A 259 -7.43 4.04 1.71
N ASP A 260 -8.58 4.40 2.31
CA ASP A 260 -9.18 3.64 3.42
C ASP A 260 -10.04 2.46 2.92
N ASN A 261 -10.11 2.21 1.62
CA ASN A 261 -10.77 1.02 1.05
C ASN A 261 -9.80 -0.17 0.90
N MET A 262 -10.30 -1.31 0.42
CA MET A 262 -9.53 -2.57 0.36
C MET A 262 -8.38 -2.59 -0.67
N ALA A 263 -8.48 -1.85 -1.78
CA ALA A 263 -7.64 -2.09 -2.97
C ALA A 263 -7.23 -0.82 -3.75
N VAL A 264 -7.58 0.37 -3.26
CA VAL A 264 -7.53 1.68 -3.95
C VAL A 264 -8.48 1.74 -5.16
N GLU A 265 -8.28 0.85 -6.12
CA GLU A 265 -8.99 0.73 -7.39
C GLU A 265 -10.20 -0.22 -7.35
N ASN A 266 -11.01 -0.15 -8.40
CA ASN A 266 -12.15 -1.03 -8.61
C ASN A 266 -11.71 -2.44 -9.03
N SER A 267 -11.51 -3.31 -8.03
CA SER A 267 -11.18 -4.73 -8.23
C SER A 267 -12.14 -5.55 -9.11
N HIS A 268 -13.36 -5.04 -9.34
CA HIS A 268 -14.43 -5.72 -10.09
C HIS A 268 -14.73 -5.06 -11.45
N GLY A 269 -13.90 -4.11 -11.89
CA GLY A 269 -14.08 -3.48 -13.21
C GLY A 269 -13.85 -4.47 -14.35
N ASP A 270 -14.52 -4.22 -15.47
CA ASP A 270 -14.36 -4.92 -16.74
C ASP A 270 -13.94 -3.90 -17.82
N GLY A 271 -12.83 -4.17 -18.51
CA GLY A 271 -12.27 -3.32 -19.57
C GLY A 271 -10.95 -3.86 -20.12
N ASP A 272 -10.41 -3.21 -21.16
CA ASP A 272 -9.10 -3.55 -21.75
C ASP A 272 -8.01 -2.71 -21.07
N THR A 273 -7.33 -3.27 -20.07
CA THR A 273 -6.15 -2.63 -19.50
C THR A 273 -4.94 -2.97 -20.36
N GLN A 274 -4.44 -2.04 -21.17
CA GLN A 274 -3.15 -2.19 -21.86
C GLN A 274 -1.92 -2.21 -20.91
N GLY A 275 -2.09 -2.61 -19.64
CA GLY A 275 -1.04 -2.53 -18.61
C GLY A 275 -1.34 -3.20 -17.25
N GLY A 276 -2.58 -3.57 -16.94
CA GLY A 276 -2.99 -4.11 -15.64
C GLY A 276 -3.95 -3.18 -14.91
N ARG A 277 -4.67 -3.72 -13.89
CA ARG A 277 -5.70 -3.01 -13.12
C ARG A 277 -5.11 -2.17 -11.97
N SER A 278 -4.01 -2.66 -11.39
CA SER A 278 -3.40 -2.24 -10.11
C SER A 278 -2.10 -1.47 -10.24
#